data_AF-A0A177DEI4-F1
#
_entry.id   AF-A0A177DEI4-F1
#
_cell.length_a   1.000
_cell.length_b   1.000
_cell.length_c   1.000
_cell.angle_alpha   90.00
_cell.angle_beta   90.00
_cell.angle_gamma   90.00
#
_symmetry.space_group_name_H-M   'P 1'
#
loop_
_entity.id
_entity.type
_entity.pdbx_description
1 polymer ?
#
loop_
_entity_poly.entity_id
_entity_poly.type
_entity_poly.pdbx_seq_one_letter_code
_entity_poly.pdbx_strand_id
1 'polypeptide(L)'
;PKPTTTEAAPAPSATATTGGYMDIVSEWRAKMGMKPLECDSKLESNAMNVVVEGNGVMKHKLNPGTYGQVLAPGKPDMESFLSVFVGGWLCEIPTLPGLDGVCSTMSKGWSYEGQTGHAEILTSDNYSKIGCKNYEGIWCCDLA
;
A
#
# COMPACT_ATOMS: atom_id res chain seq x y z
N PRO A 1 -44.07 5.42 25.61
CA PRO A 1 -43.07 5.13 24.55
C PRO A 1 -42.05 6.27 24.47
N LYS A 2 -40.83 6.04 24.97
CA LYS A 2 -39.70 6.99 24.92
C LYS A 2 -38.93 6.72 23.62
N PRO A 3 -38.55 7.73 22.82
CA PRO A 3 -37.77 7.50 21.61
C PRO A 3 -36.35 7.13 22.01
N THR A 4 -35.87 5.99 21.52
CA THR A 4 -34.48 5.56 21.62
C THR A 4 -33.71 6.31 20.54
N THR A 5 -32.84 7.23 20.96
CA THR A 5 -31.86 7.87 20.08
C THR A 5 -30.82 6.83 19.71
N THR A 6 -30.75 6.44 18.43
CA THR A 6 -29.65 5.65 17.90
C THR A 6 -28.39 6.51 17.91
N GLU A 7 -27.41 6.13 18.73
CA GLU A 7 -26.08 6.72 18.77
C GLU A 7 -25.38 6.42 17.44
N ALA A 8 -24.96 7.48 16.74
CA ALA A 8 -24.20 7.35 15.51
C ALA A 8 -22.81 6.76 15.82
N ALA A 9 -22.39 5.76 15.04
CA ALA A 9 -21.04 5.22 15.12
C ALA A 9 -20.00 6.35 14.95
N PRO A 10 -18.90 6.34 15.71
CA PRO A 10 -17.87 7.36 15.58
C PRO A 10 -17.27 7.30 14.17
N ALA A 11 -17.18 8.46 13.51
CA ALA A 11 -16.43 8.59 12.28
C ALA A 11 -14.97 8.16 12.51
N PRO A 12 -14.32 7.46 11.57
CA PRO A 12 -12.92 7.10 11.72
C PRO A 12 -12.10 8.38 11.91
N SER A 13 -11.39 8.45 13.04
CA SER A 13 -10.46 9.55 13.33
C SER A 13 -9.47 9.66 12.17
N ALA A 14 -9.40 10.84 11.56
CA ALA A 14 -8.35 11.17 10.62
C ALA A 14 -7.00 10.98 11.33
N THR A 15 -6.23 9.98 10.89
CA THR A 15 -4.84 9.81 11.31
C THR A 15 -4.08 11.08 10.94
N ALA A 16 -3.35 11.65 11.90
CA ALA A 16 -2.52 12.82 11.64
C ALA A 16 -1.55 12.52 10.48
N THR A 17 -1.55 13.37 9.45
CA THR A 17 -0.66 13.25 8.29
C THR A 17 0.79 13.43 8.73
N THR A 18 1.59 12.42 8.46
CA THR A 18 3.03 12.37 8.77
C THR A 18 3.90 12.97 7.65
N GLY A 19 3.30 13.26 6.49
CA GLY A 19 3.99 13.70 5.27
C GLY A 19 4.71 12.57 4.52
N GLY A 20 4.55 11.31 4.98
CA GLY A 20 5.21 10.14 4.42
C GLY A 20 4.28 9.19 3.67
N TYR A 21 4.84 8.08 3.18
CA TYR A 21 4.10 7.09 2.38
C TYR A 21 2.87 6.52 3.10
N MET A 22 2.88 6.51 4.44
CA MET A 22 1.75 6.04 5.24
C MET A 22 0.49 6.90 5.07
N ASP A 23 0.62 8.17 4.71
CA ASP A 23 -0.53 9.03 4.43
C ASP A 23 -1.27 8.52 3.18
N ILE A 24 -0.51 8.14 2.14
CA ILE A 24 -1.04 7.54 0.91
C ILE A 24 -1.66 6.17 1.21
N VAL A 25 -0.96 5.31 1.95
CA VAL A 25 -1.51 3.99 2.35
C VAL A 25 -2.83 4.16 3.10
N SER A 26 -2.87 5.07 4.07
CA SER A 26 -4.06 5.31 4.90
C SER A 26 -5.22 5.89 4.09
N GLU A 27 -4.96 6.86 3.22
CA GLU A 27 -5.97 7.47 2.35
C GLU A 27 -6.64 6.43 1.47
N TRP A 28 -5.85 5.63 0.75
CA TRP A 28 -6.39 4.66 -0.20
C TRP A 28 -7.08 3.49 0.49
N ARG A 29 -6.55 3.01 1.62
CA ARG A 29 -7.25 2.00 2.42
C ARG A 29 -8.59 2.53 2.95
N ALA A 30 -8.63 3.79 3.40
CA ALA A 30 -9.89 4.40 3.84
C ALA A 30 -10.91 4.53 2.70
N LYS A 31 -10.48 4.94 1.50
CA LYS A 31 -11.34 4.96 0.29
C LYS A 31 -11.91 3.58 -0.06
N MET A 32 -11.11 2.53 0.12
CA MET A 32 -11.53 1.14 -0.10
C MET A 32 -12.29 0.53 1.09
N GLY A 33 -12.55 1.29 2.16
CA GLY A 33 -13.27 0.80 3.35
C GLY A 33 -12.48 -0.22 4.18
N MET A 34 -11.16 -0.27 4.02
CA MET A 34 -10.28 -1.23 4.67
C MET A 34 -9.84 -0.74 6.05
N LYS A 35 -9.51 -1.69 6.93
CA LYS A 35 -8.85 -1.39 8.22
C LYS A 35 -7.50 -0.70 7.97
N PRO A 36 -7.11 0.31 8.77
CA PRO A 36 -5.79 0.92 8.64
C PRO A 36 -4.68 -0.10 8.92
N LEU A 37 -3.53 0.09 8.28
CA LEU A 37 -2.30 -0.64 8.61
C LEU A 37 -1.45 0.21 9.55
N GLU A 38 -0.76 -0.45 10.47
CA GLU A 38 0.24 0.19 11.32
C GLU A 38 1.59 0.22 10.63
N CYS A 39 2.30 1.34 10.73
CA CYS A 39 3.69 1.43 10.29
C CYS A 39 4.58 0.60 11.22
N ASP A 40 5.36 -0.33 10.67
CA ASP A 40 6.25 -1.20 11.44
C ASP A 40 7.71 -1.00 10.99
N SER A 41 8.57 -0.56 11.92
CA SER A 41 9.97 -0.23 11.64
C SER A 41 10.82 -1.47 11.30
N LYS A 42 10.40 -2.66 11.73
CA LYS A 42 11.07 -3.91 11.35
C LYS A 42 10.74 -4.26 9.90
N LEU A 43 9.48 -4.11 9.48
CA LEU A 43 9.10 -4.28 8.07
C LEU A 43 9.76 -3.23 7.17
N GLU A 44 9.89 -1.99 7.62
CA GLU A 44 10.67 -0.97 6.91
C GLU A 44 12.14 -1.37 6.71
N SER A 45 12.76 -1.92 7.75
CA SER A 45 14.14 -2.41 7.70
C SER A 45 14.28 -3.62 6.78
N ASN A 46 13.28 -4.51 6.79
CA ASN A 46 13.22 -5.66 5.89
C ASN A 46 13.07 -5.22 4.43
N ALA A 47 12.18 -4.27 4.14
CA ALA A 47 12.00 -3.70 2.81
C ALA A 47 13.28 -3.05 2.30
N MET A 48 13.99 -2.27 3.15
CA MET A 48 15.30 -1.71 2.81
C MET A 48 16.33 -2.80 2.47
N ASN A 49 16.39 -3.86 3.29
CA ASN A 49 17.31 -4.97 3.02
C ASN A 49 17.04 -5.63 1.67
N VAL A 50 15.77 -5.78 1.27
CA VAL A 50 15.37 -6.35 -0.02
C VAL A 50 15.88 -5.51 -1.17
N VAL A 51 15.63 -4.20 -1.16
CA VAL A 51 16.03 -3.31 -2.27
C VAL A 51 17.54 -3.10 -2.35
N VAL A 52 18.24 -3.09 -1.22
CA VAL A 52 19.71 -3.01 -1.18
C VAL A 52 20.33 -4.30 -1.72
N GLU A 53 19.87 -5.47 -1.28
CA GLU A 53 20.40 -6.75 -1.79
C GLU A 53 19.98 -7.05 -3.23
N GLY A 54 18.86 -6.48 -3.67
CA GLY A 54 18.40 -6.54 -5.06
C GLY A 54 19.33 -5.82 -6.04
N ASN A 55 20.11 -4.85 -5.57
CA ASN A 55 21.15 -4.14 -6.34
C ASN A 55 20.64 -3.68 -7.73
N GLY A 56 19.56 -2.90 -7.72
CA GLY A 56 18.89 -2.39 -8.93
C GLY A 56 17.97 -3.39 -9.64
N VAL A 57 17.79 -4.60 -9.10
CA VAL A 57 16.87 -5.61 -9.63
C VAL A 57 15.72 -5.88 -8.66
N MET A 58 14.49 -5.89 -9.18
CA MET A 58 13.30 -6.30 -8.41
C MET A 58 13.34 -7.81 -8.16
N LYS A 59 13.89 -8.20 -7.01
CA LYS A 59 13.98 -9.59 -6.57
C LYS A 59 13.31 -9.75 -5.22
N HIS A 60 12.27 -10.57 -5.17
CA HIS A 60 11.61 -10.88 -3.92
C HIS A 60 12.54 -11.62 -2.94
N LYS A 61 12.46 -11.24 -1.66
CA LYS A 61 13.11 -11.90 -0.52
C LYS A 61 12.27 -11.65 0.73
N LEU A 62 11.58 -12.67 1.22
CA LEU A 62 10.81 -12.55 2.46
C LEU A 62 11.73 -12.69 3.67
N ASN A 63 12.05 -11.56 4.29
CA ASN A 63 12.80 -11.53 5.54
C ASN A 63 11.91 -11.97 6.72
N PRO A 64 12.47 -12.55 7.81
CA PRO A 64 11.68 -12.98 8.96
C PRO A 64 10.70 -11.90 9.47
N GLY A 65 9.45 -12.31 9.67
CA GLY A 65 8.34 -11.43 10.04
C GLY A 65 7.59 -10.81 8.85
N THR A 66 8.04 -11.02 7.62
CA THR A 66 7.35 -10.58 6.40
C THR A 66 6.47 -11.71 5.87
N TYR A 67 5.20 -11.43 5.63
CA TYR A 67 4.21 -12.40 5.13
C TYR A 67 3.57 -11.98 3.80
N GLY A 68 3.83 -10.77 3.35
CA GLY A 68 3.51 -10.28 2.00
C GLY A 68 4.55 -9.25 1.56
N GLN A 69 4.83 -9.15 0.26
CA GLN A 69 5.82 -8.23 -0.28
C GLN A 69 5.43 -7.77 -1.68
N VAL A 70 5.57 -6.48 -1.94
CA VAL A 70 5.32 -5.86 -3.24
C VAL A 70 6.52 -5.01 -3.65
N LEU A 71 6.89 -5.03 -4.93
CA LEU A 71 8.04 -4.34 -5.50
C LEU A 71 7.64 -3.61 -6.78
N ALA A 72 8.21 -2.43 -7.04
CA ALA A 72 8.03 -1.72 -8.30
C ALA A 72 9.12 -0.66 -8.50
N PRO A 73 9.44 -0.30 -9.76
CA PRO A 73 10.32 0.81 -10.04
C PRO A 73 9.63 2.15 -9.70
N GLY A 74 10.38 3.09 -9.12
CA GLY A 74 9.90 4.44 -8.83
C GLY A 74 10.95 5.28 -8.10
N LYS A 75 10.91 6.59 -8.31
CA LYS A 75 11.80 7.56 -7.65
C LYS A 75 11.55 7.61 -6.15
N PRO A 76 12.54 7.98 -5.32
CA PRO A 76 12.41 8.08 -3.86
C PRO A 76 11.64 9.35 -3.43
N ASP A 77 10.47 9.60 -4.01
CA ASP A 77 9.58 10.71 -3.69
C ASP A 77 8.12 10.24 -3.56
N MET A 78 7.27 11.06 -2.93
CA MET A 78 5.88 10.67 -2.63
C MET A 78 4.97 10.67 -3.86
N GLU A 79 5.28 11.47 -4.88
CA GLU A 79 4.54 11.44 -6.14
C GLU A 79 4.76 10.09 -6.85
N SER A 80 6.01 9.63 -6.88
CA SER A 80 6.35 8.33 -7.40
C SER A 80 5.81 7.20 -6.53
N PHE A 81 5.81 7.34 -5.21
CA PHE A 81 5.18 6.33 -4.35
C PHE A 81 3.67 6.26 -4.61
N LEU A 82 2.98 7.39 -4.80
CA LEU A 82 1.55 7.40 -5.15
C LEU A 82 1.30 6.71 -6.50
N SER A 83 2.12 7.01 -7.52
CA SER A 83 2.04 6.37 -8.83
C SER A 83 2.26 4.85 -8.74
N VAL A 84 3.23 4.41 -7.95
CA VAL A 84 3.50 2.99 -7.69
C VAL A 84 2.36 2.33 -6.91
N PHE A 85 1.97 2.91 -5.78
CA PHE A 85 1.01 2.31 -4.86
C PHE A 85 -0.37 2.16 -5.50
N VAL A 86 -0.87 3.23 -6.13
CA VAL A 86 -2.19 3.21 -6.76
C VAL A 86 -2.11 2.65 -8.16
N GLY A 87 -1.28 3.26 -9.00
CA GLY A 87 -1.18 2.94 -10.43
C GLY A 87 -0.48 1.60 -10.67
N GLY A 88 0.64 1.35 -10.01
CA GLY A 88 1.43 0.14 -10.22
C GLY A 88 0.86 -1.09 -9.52
N TRP A 89 0.36 -0.95 -8.30
CA TRP A 89 -0.07 -2.09 -7.47
C TRP A 89 -1.59 -2.24 -7.37
N LEU A 90 -2.32 -1.26 -6.81
CA LEU A 90 -3.76 -1.42 -6.63
C LEU A 90 -4.53 -1.55 -7.96
N CYS A 91 -4.13 -0.80 -8.98
CA CYS A 91 -4.77 -0.81 -10.29
C CYS A 91 -4.51 -2.08 -11.12
N GLU A 92 -3.75 -3.05 -10.61
CA GLU A 92 -3.76 -4.41 -11.15
C GLU A 92 -5.17 -5.03 -11.12
N ILE A 93 -5.98 -4.66 -10.12
CA ILE A 93 -7.41 -4.98 -10.07
C ILE A 93 -8.20 -3.67 -10.10
N PRO A 94 -8.49 -3.11 -11.29
CA PRO A 94 -9.13 -1.80 -11.41
C PRO A 94 -10.58 -1.77 -10.93
N THR A 95 -11.18 -2.94 -10.67
CA THR A 95 -12.54 -3.10 -10.15
C THR A 95 -12.60 -3.18 -8.63
N LEU A 96 -11.47 -2.99 -7.91
CA LEU A 96 -11.50 -2.92 -6.45
C LEU A 96 -12.43 -1.79 -5.97
N PRO A 97 -13.33 -2.06 -5.00
CA PRO A 97 -14.20 -1.03 -4.43
C PRO A 97 -13.39 0.15 -3.88
N GLY A 98 -13.82 1.39 -4.16
CA GLY A 98 -13.17 2.61 -3.69
C GLY A 98 -12.05 3.14 -4.58
N LEU A 99 -11.70 2.46 -5.68
CA LEU A 99 -10.81 3.01 -6.71
C LEU A 99 -11.55 3.94 -7.70
N ASP A 100 -12.87 3.86 -7.79
CA ASP A 100 -13.77 4.83 -8.46
C ASP A 100 -13.29 5.33 -9.83
N GLY A 101 -12.74 4.42 -10.65
CA GLY A 101 -12.27 4.72 -12.01
C GLY A 101 -10.92 5.46 -12.09
N VAL A 102 -10.24 5.71 -10.96
CA VAL A 102 -8.92 6.39 -10.91
C VAL A 102 -7.88 5.66 -11.76
N CYS A 103 -8.01 4.34 -11.89
CA CYS A 103 -7.11 3.51 -12.69
C CYS A 103 -7.11 3.87 -14.17
N SER A 104 -8.15 4.52 -14.71
CA SER A 104 -8.14 5.05 -16.08
C SER A 104 -7.03 6.09 -16.34
N THR A 105 -6.52 6.71 -15.27
CA THR A 105 -5.45 7.71 -15.33
C THR A 105 -4.18 7.21 -14.65
N MET A 106 -4.27 6.66 -13.44
CA MET A 106 -3.11 6.26 -12.64
C MET A 106 -2.38 5.02 -13.19
N SER A 107 -3.05 4.16 -13.97
CA SER A 107 -2.41 2.99 -14.60
C SER A 107 -1.55 3.33 -15.82
N LYS A 108 -1.60 4.58 -16.33
CA LYS A 108 -0.92 4.94 -17.57
C LYS A 108 0.60 4.73 -17.42
N GLY A 109 1.16 3.88 -18.28
CA GLY A 109 2.58 3.54 -18.27
C GLY A 109 2.92 2.26 -17.49
N TRP A 110 1.97 1.67 -16.78
CA TRP A 110 2.11 0.38 -16.13
C TRP A 110 1.68 -0.75 -17.08
N SER A 111 2.46 -1.82 -17.15
CA SER A 111 2.06 -3.09 -17.77
C SER A 111 1.99 -4.15 -16.69
N TYR A 112 0.80 -4.71 -16.46
CA TYR A 112 0.57 -5.70 -15.41
C TYR A 112 0.79 -7.14 -15.90
N GLU A 113 0.83 -7.38 -17.21
CA GLU A 113 0.96 -8.73 -17.79
C GLU A 113 -0.06 -9.75 -17.22
N GLY A 114 -1.25 -9.28 -16.83
CA GLY A 114 -2.31 -10.10 -16.21
C GLY A 114 -2.08 -10.45 -14.74
N GLN A 115 -1.06 -9.88 -14.08
CA GLN A 115 -0.78 -10.08 -12.66
C GLN A 115 -1.73 -9.25 -11.78
N THR A 116 -2.08 -9.83 -10.63
CA THR A 116 -2.95 -9.23 -9.60
C THR A 116 -2.34 -9.28 -8.20
N GLY A 117 -1.16 -9.88 -8.07
CA GLY A 117 -0.58 -10.26 -6.78
C GLY A 117 -0.30 -9.07 -5.87
N HIS A 118 0.07 -7.91 -6.41
CA HIS A 118 0.33 -6.74 -5.57
C HIS A 118 -0.97 -6.19 -4.99
N ALA A 119 -2.01 -6.06 -5.82
CA ALA A 119 -3.34 -5.67 -5.35
C ALA A 119 -3.85 -6.64 -4.28
N GLU A 120 -3.80 -7.96 -4.52
CA GLU A 120 -4.24 -8.99 -3.59
C GLU A 120 -3.53 -8.92 -2.23
N ILE A 121 -2.21 -8.71 -2.23
CA ILE A 121 -1.43 -8.54 -1.01
C ILE A 121 -1.86 -7.28 -0.26
N LEU A 122 -1.93 -6.14 -0.96
CA LEU A 122 -2.24 -4.84 -0.35
C LEU A 122 -3.68 -4.74 0.14
N THR A 123 -4.61 -5.51 -0.45
CA THR A 123 -6.02 -5.54 -0.04
C THR A 123 -6.41 -6.75 0.82
N SER A 124 -5.43 -7.54 1.28
CA SER A 124 -5.69 -8.67 2.17
C SER A 124 -6.03 -8.22 3.59
N ASP A 125 -7.05 -8.84 4.20
CA ASP A 125 -7.39 -8.66 5.61
C ASP A 125 -6.46 -9.42 6.57
N ASN A 126 -5.54 -10.22 6.05
CA ASN A 126 -4.60 -11.01 6.86
C ASN A 126 -3.44 -10.18 7.42
N TYR A 127 -3.26 -8.95 6.95
CA TYR A 127 -2.17 -8.07 7.37
C TYR A 127 -2.70 -6.90 8.17
N SER A 128 -1.96 -6.54 9.21
CA SER A 128 -2.24 -5.40 10.09
C SER A 128 -1.10 -4.38 10.09
N LYS A 129 0.05 -4.74 9.52
CA LYS A 129 1.26 -3.93 9.51
C LYS A 129 1.86 -3.80 8.12
N ILE A 130 2.56 -2.70 7.90
CA ILE A 130 3.30 -2.42 6.68
C ILE A 130 4.58 -1.65 6.98
N GLY A 131 5.60 -1.86 6.17
CA GLY A 131 6.77 -1.00 6.13
C GLY A 131 7.30 -0.87 4.71
N CYS A 132 7.46 0.36 4.24
CA CYS A 132 7.90 0.64 2.88
C CYS A 132 9.22 1.42 2.85
N LYS A 133 10.11 1.07 1.91
CA LYS A 133 11.35 1.81 1.63
C LYS A 133 11.66 1.84 0.13
N ASN A 134 12.45 2.84 -0.24
CA ASN A 134 13.03 2.96 -1.57
C ASN A 134 14.55 2.94 -1.50
N TYR A 135 15.18 2.26 -2.45
CA TYR A 135 16.61 2.35 -2.72
C TYR A 135 16.85 2.12 -4.22
N GLU A 136 17.78 2.88 -4.81
CA GLU A 136 18.13 2.79 -6.24
C GLU A 136 16.93 2.79 -7.21
N GLY A 137 15.87 3.54 -6.86
CA GLY A 137 14.71 3.67 -7.73
C GLY A 137 13.76 2.47 -7.69
N ILE A 138 13.79 1.66 -6.63
CA ILE A 138 12.85 0.57 -6.41
C ILE A 138 12.14 0.79 -5.08
N TRP A 139 10.82 0.85 -5.11
CA TRP A 139 9.98 0.78 -3.92
C TRP A 139 9.71 -0.67 -3.55
N CYS A 140 9.84 -0.97 -2.26
CA CYS A 140 9.42 -2.23 -1.65
C CYS A 140 8.51 -1.92 -0.46
N CYS A 141 7.41 -2.65 -0.32
CA CYS A 141 6.61 -2.68 0.90
C CYS A 141 6.48 -4.13 1.39
N ASP A 142 6.82 -4.34 2.65
CA ASP A 142 6.65 -5.60 3.36
C ASP A 142 5.41 -5.50 4.27
N LEU A 143 4.62 -6.57 4.35
CA LEU A 143 3.38 -6.67 5.12
C LEU A 143 3.43 -7.83 6.12
N ALA A 144 2.76 -7.66 7.26
CA ALA A 144 2.62 -8.68 8.29
C ALA A 144 1.25 -8.68 8.99
#